data_AF-A0A7C6G235-F1
#
_entry.id   AF-A0A7C6G235-F1
#
_cell.length_a   1.000
_cell.length_b   1.000
_cell.length_c   1.000
_cell.angle_alpha   90.00
_cell.angle_beta   90.00
_cell.angle_gamma   90.00
#
_symmetry.space_group_name_H-M   'P 1'
#
loop_
_entity.id
_entity.type
_entity.pdbx_description
1 polymer ?
#
loop_
_entity_poly.entity_id
_entity_poly.type
_entity_poly.pdbx_seq_one_letter_code
_entity_poly.pdbx_strand_id
1 'polypeptide(L)'
;MRLTDRKYLSSYTHSIGKEIPELIRGFDFSESGGGFDYLTKSSAVYSSNIEGNSIDLNSFMNYEMNKEKFKLGKEIEEIEHLIKAYEFAQNNKLNEENLLHCHKIFSETLLIKRKRGKYRTEQVGVFGKSGLAYLAVEPEFVEREMKLFFQELNELILSELTEIEAFYFASLIHLRFAHIHPFRDGNGRAARLIEKWFIAEKLGHNFWRIPSEEYYKNHQTEYYEKINLGVNYYELNYDKCVGFLEMLPNCLK
;
A
#
# COMPACT_ATOMS: atom_id res chain seq x y z
N MET A 1 8.13 9.10 15.00
CA MET A 1 7.92 7.65 15.17
C MET A 1 8.90 6.92 14.26
N ARG A 2 9.69 5.97 14.77
CA ARG A 2 10.55 5.11 13.94
C ARG A 2 9.75 3.88 13.51
N LEU A 3 10.03 3.29 12.35
CA LEU A 3 9.37 2.05 11.90
C LEU A 3 9.67 0.87 12.82
N THR A 4 10.86 0.83 13.40
CA THR A 4 11.28 -0.23 14.34
C THR A 4 10.73 -0.03 15.75
N ASP A 5 9.95 1.03 15.98
CA ASP A 5 9.33 1.29 17.27
C ASP A 5 8.20 0.29 17.56
N ARG A 6 8.25 -0.29 18.76
CA ARG A 6 7.31 -1.30 19.27
C ARG A 6 6.32 -0.71 20.28
N LYS A 7 6.32 0.61 20.47
CA LYS A 7 5.45 1.34 21.42
C LYS A 7 4.00 0.87 21.40
N TYR A 8 3.43 0.61 20.23
CA TYR A 8 2.01 0.23 20.08
C TYR A 8 1.77 -1.26 19.88
N LEU A 9 2.83 -2.07 19.82
CA LEU A 9 2.71 -3.51 19.57
C LEU A 9 1.90 -4.20 20.67
N SER A 10 2.05 -3.79 21.93
CA SER A 10 1.26 -4.37 23.03
C SER A 10 -0.23 -4.07 22.89
N SER A 11 -0.60 -2.83 22.59
CA SER A 11 -2.00 -2.43 22.35
C SER A 11 -2.58 -3.13 21.13
N TYR A 12 -1.84 -3.18 20.02
CA TYR A 12 -2.21 -3.92 18.81
C TYR A 12 -2.40 -5.42 19.06
N THR A 13 -1.51 -6.02 19.83
CA THR A 13 -1.60 -7.44 20.20
C THR A 13 -2.84 -7.72 21.03
N HIS A 14 -3.18 -6.81 21.94
CA HIS A 14 -4.39 -6.92 22.75
C HIS A 14 -5.67 -6.75 21.93
N SER A 15 -5.66 -5.87 20.93
CA SER A 15 -6.86 -5.54 20.16
C SER A 15 -7.19 -6.53 19.05
N ILE A 16 -6.21 -6.95 18.26
CA ILE A 16 -6.42 -7.91 17.16
C ILE A 16 -5.30 -8.94 17.01
N GLY A 17 -4.09 -8.64 17.48
CA GLY A 17 -2.92 -9.46 17.16
C GLY A 17 -3.04 -10.93 17.56
N LYS A 18 -3.75 -11.24 18.65
CA LYS A 18 -3.99 -12.62 19.08
C LYS A 18 -4.89 -13.42 18.12
N GLU A 19 -5.70 -12.77 17.29
CA GLU A 19 -6.55 -13.42 16.29
C GLU A 19 -5.77 -13.77 15.02
N ILE A 20 -4.67 -13.05 14.72
CA ILE A 20 -3.94 -13.15 13.45
C ILE A 20 -3.51 -14.57 13.10
N PRO A 21 -2.91 -15.37 14.01
CA PRO A 21 -2.53 -16.74 13.67
C PRO A 21 -3.72 -17.63 13.27
N GLU A 22 -4.88 -17.45 13.89
CA GLU A 22 -6.09 -18.20 13.52
C GLU A 22 -6.68 -17.69 12.21
N LEU A 23 -6.68 -16.37 11.98
CA LEU A 23 -7.13 -15.79 10.71
C LEU A 23 -6.27 -16.31 9.54
N ILE A 24 -4.95 -16.39 9.70
CA ILE A 24 -4.05 -16.96 8.69
C ILE A 24 -4.37 -18.44 8.43
N ARG A 25 -4.57 -19.24 9.49
CA ARG A 25 -4.92 -20.67 9.36
C ARG A 25 -6.28 -20.89 8.71
N GLY A 26 -7.24 -20.01 8.97
CA GLY A 26 -8.58 -20.05 8.41
C GLY A 26 -8.68 -19.48 6.99
N PHE A 27 -7.70 -18.70 6.55
CA PHE A 27 -7.71 -18.07 5.23
C PHE A 27 -7.29 -19.08 4.15
N ASP A 28 -8.15 -19.25 3.15
CA ASP A 28 -7.88 -20.15 2.04
C ASP A 28 -6.97 -19.50 0.99
N PHE A 29 -5.68 -19.81 1.07
CA PHE A 29 -4.70 -19.41 0.07
C PHE A 29 -4.79 -20.21 -1.25
N SER A 30 -5.60 -21.28 -1.30
CA SER A 30 -5.76 -22.18 -2.45
C SER A 30 -6.92 -21.80 -3.39
N GLU A 31 -8.07 -21.33 -2.89
CA GLU A 31 -9.28 -21.04 -3.70
C GLU A 31 -9.84 -19.60 -3.59
N SER A 32 -9.01 -18.57 -3.66
CA SER A 32 -9.53 -17.19 -3.72
C SER A 32 -10.01 -16.82 -5.13
N GLY A 33 -11.19 -17.33 -5.55
CA GLY A 33 -12.04 -16.79 -6.64
C GLY A 33 -11.46 -16.68 -8.07
N GLY A 34 -10.20 -17.04 -8.28
CA GLY A 34 -9.44 -16.95 -9.52
C GLY A 34 -7.95 -17.29 -9.30
N GLY A 35 -7.19 -17.48 -10.37
CA GLY A 35 -5.75 -17.77 -10.27
C GLY A 35 -4.95 -16.61 -9.66
N PHE A 36 -3.66 -16.84 -9.32
CA PHE A 36 -2.77 -15.79 -8.78
C PHE A 36 -2.75 -14.50 -9.64
N ASP A 37 -2.88 -14.65 -10.95
CA ASP A 37 -3.07 -13.56 -11.91
C ASP A 37 -4.33 -12.73 -11.64
N TYR A 38 -5.47 -13.39 -11.39
CA TYR A 38 -6.73 -12.72 -11.05
C TYR A 38 -6.61 -11.88 -9.77
N LEU A 39 -5.95 -12.39 -8.73
CA LEU A 39 -5.80 -11.67 -7.46
C LEU A 39 -4.86 -10.47 -7.58
N THR A 40 -3.84 -10.59 -8.42
CA THR A 40 -2.97 -9.45 -8.76
C THR A 40 -3.78 -8.37 -9.50
N LYS A 41 -4.62 -8.77 -10.46
CA LYS A 41 -5.56 -7.86 -11.16
C LYS A 41 -6.55 -7.20 -10.21
N SER A 42 -7.17 -7.99 -9.32
CA SER A 42 -8.10 -7.51 -8.29
C SER A 42 -7.43 -6.46 -7.39
N SER A 43 -6.22 -6.75 -6.89
CA SER A 43 -5.43 -5.80 -6.09
C SER A 43 -5.20 -4.48 -6.82
N ALA A 44 -4.81 -4.54 -8.10
CA ALA A 44 -4.54 -3.34 -8.90
C ALA A 44 -5.82 -2.53 -9.21
N VAL A 45 -6.94 -3.20 -9.50
CA VAL A 45 -8.23 -2.55 -9.73
C VAL A 45 -8.67 -1.81 -8.47
N TYR A 46 -8.79 -2.50 -7.34
CA TYR A 46 -9.24 -1.89 -6.09
C TYR A 46 -8.29 -0.79 -5.60
N SER A 47 -6.97 -1.01 -5.71
CA SER A 47 -5.97 0.03 -5.43
C SER A 47 -6.15 1.26 -6.32
N SER A 48 -6.51 1.09 -7.59
CA SER A 48 -6.81 2.21 -8.48
C SER A 48 -8.12 2.89 -8.13
N ASN A 49 -9.16 2.13 -7.74
CA ASN A 49 -10.46 2.68 -7.35
C ASN A 49 -10.42 3.48 -6.04
N ILE A 50 -9.47 3.19 -5.15
CA ILE A 50 -9.22 4.00 -3.96
C ILE A 50 -8.74 5.41 -4.38
N GLU A 51 -7.96 5.52 -5.45
CA GLU A 51 -7.50 6.80 -6.01
C GLU A 51 -8.49 7.45 -7.00
N GLY A 52 -9.73 6.95 -7.08
CA GLY A 52 -10.79 7.55 -7.91
C GLY A 52 -10.92 6.99 -9.33
N ASN A 53 -10.18 5.95 -9.70
CA ASN A 53 -10.44 5.22 -10.95
C ASN A 53 -11.84 4.60 -10.92
N SER A 54 -12.60 4.75 -11.99
CA SER A 54 -14.02 4.39 -12.09
C SER A 54 -14.30 2.97 -12.59
N ILE A 55 -13.29 2.25 -13.08
CA ILE A 55 -13.45 0.91 -13.66
C ILE A 55 -13.58 -0.13 -12.54
N ASP A 56 -14.72 -0.80 -12.46
CA ASP A 56 -14.91 -1.93 -11.53
C ASP A 56 -14.23 -3.22 -12.02
N LEU A 57 -14.05 -4.19 -11.12
CA LEU A 57 -13.33 -5.44 -11.41
C LEU A 57 -13.99 -6.25 -12.53
N ASN A 58 -15.32 -6.33 -12.57
CA ASN A 58 -16.01 -7.08 -13.62
C ASN A 58 -15.81 -6.42 -14.99
N SER A 59 -15.91 -5.09 -15.04
CA SER A 59 -15.64 -4.31 -16.25
C SER A 59 -14.20 -4.49 -16.74
N PHE A 60 -13.21 -4.45 -15.84
CA PHE A 60 -11.81 -4.70 -16.18
C PHE A 60 -11.58 -6.13 -16.70
N MET A 61 -12.15 -7.14 -16.03
CA MET A 61 -12.03 -8.54 -16.46
C MET A 61 -12.70 -8.80 -17.81
N ASN A 62 -13.86 -8.18 -18.07
CA ASN A 62 -14.53 -8.26 -19.36
C ASN A 62 -13.71 -7.60 -20.49
N TYR A 63 -13.04 -6.47 -20.18
CA TYR A 63 -12.08 -5.85 -21.09
C TYR A 63 -10.92 -6.81 -21.39
N GLU A 64 -10.30 -7.42 -20.37
CA GLU A 64 -9.19 -8.38 -20.55
C GLU A 64 -9.57 -9.55 -21.46
N MET A 65 -10.80 -10.06 -21.36
CA MET A 65 -11.30 -11.16 -22.21
C MET A 65 -11.61 -10.74 -23.65
N ASN A 66 -11.77 -9.43 -23.92
CA ASN A 66 -12.25 -8.91 -25.20
C ASN A 66 -11.41 -7.73 -25.70
N LYS A 67 -10.09 -7.70 -25.44
CA LYS A 67 -9.21 -6.56 -25.74
C LYS A 67 -9.34 -6.04 -27.18
N GLU A 68 -9.58 -6.92 -28.14
CA GLU A 68 -9.73 -6.57 -29.56
C GLU A 68 -10.98 -5.73 -29.86
N LYS A 69 -12.01 -5.80 -29.01
CA LYS A 69 -13.31 -5.13 -29.22
C LYS A 69 -13.39 -3.76 -28.54
N PHE A 70 -12.54 -3.51 -27.55
CA PHE A 70 -12.59 -2.29 -26.74
C PHE A 70 -11.41 -1.38 -27.06
N LYS A 71 -11.67 -0.07 -27.14
CA LYS A 71 -10.58 0.92 -27.20
C LYS A 71 -9.94 1.04 -25.83
N LEU A 72 -8.61 1.06 -25.81
CA LEU A 72 -7.84 1.31 -24.61
C LEU A 72 -8.10 2.73 -24.10
N GLY A 73 -8.57 2.84 -22.86
CA GLY A 73 -8.81 4.10 -22.16
C GLY A 73 -7.76 4.33 -21.08
N LYS A 74 -7.51 5.60 -20.73
CA LYS A 74 -6.51 5.98 -19.72
C LYS A 74 -6.67 5.24 -18.39
N GLU A 75 -7.90 5.07 -17.90
CA GLU A 75 -8.18 4.39 -16.63
C GLU A 75 -7.85 2.89 -16.68
N ILE A 76 -8.03 2.24 -17.83
CA ILE A 76 -7.61 0.85 -18.05
C ILE A 76 -6.09 0.76 -18.09
N GLU A 77 -5.42 1.68 -18.80
CA GLU A 77 -3.95 1.74 -18.82
C GLU A 77 -3.36 1.97 -17.43
N GLU A 78 -3.98 2.80 -16.60
CA GLU A 78 -3.59 2.99 -15.20
C GLU A 78 -3.61 1.67 -14.41
N ILE A 79 -4.63 0.85 -14.60
CA ILE A 79 -4.74 -0.47 -13.95
C ILE A 79 -3.69 -1.43 -14.54
N GLU A 80 -3.54 -1.51 -15.86
CA GLU A 80 -2.54 -2.39 -16.51
C GLU A 80 -1.10 -2.05 -16.07
N HIS A 81 -0.76 -0.77 -15.93
CA HIS A 81 0.55 -0.37 -15.41
C HIS A 81 0.72 -0.69 -13.93
N LEU A 82 -0.34 -0.60 -13.12
CA LEU A 82 -0.26 -1.01 -11.72
C LEU A 82 -0.09 -2.53 -11.61
N ILE A 83 -0.77 -3.34 -12.42
CA ILE A 83 -0.57 -4.80 -12.49
C ILE A 83 0.90 -5.13 -12.75
N LYS A 84 1.51 -4.51 -13.77
CA LYS A 84 2.93 -4.70 -14.09
C LYS A 84 3.87 -4.35 -12.91
N ALA A 85 3.50 -3.36 -12.11
CA ALA A 85 4.28 -3.01 -10.92
C ALA A 85 4.14 -4.05 -9.80
N TYR A 86 2.96 -4.64 -9.60
CA TYR A 86 2.78 -5.77 -8.67
C TYR A 86 3.54 -7.01 -9.15
N GLU A 87 3.45 -7.34 -10.45
CA GLU A 87 4.20 -8.46 -11.05
C GLU A 87 5.71 -8.26 -10.89
N PHE A 88 6.22 -7.04 -11.11
CA PHE A 88 7.61 -6.73 -10.84
C PHE A 88 7.96 -6.94 -9.36
N ALA A 89 7.15 -6.43 -8.44
CA ALA A 89 7.39 -6.56 -7.00
C ALA A 89 7.39 -8.01 -6.52
N GLN A 90 6.47 -8.83 -7.02
CA GLN A 90 6.36 -10.27 -6.71
C GLN A 90 7.63 -11.06 -7.07
N ASN A 91 8.40 -10.59 -8.06
CA ASN A 91 9.61 -11.23 -8.57
C ASN A 91 10.91 -10.59 -8.07
N ASN A 92 10.83 -9.60 -7.17
CA ASN A 92 11.98 -8.83 -6.72
C ASN A 92 11.98 -8.66 -5.19
N LYS A 93 13.14 -8.31 -4.64
CA LYS A 93 13.27 -7.97 -3.20
C LYS A 93 12.75 -6.58 -2.92
N LEU A 94 12.12 -6.39 -1.76
CA LEU A 94 11.70 -5.08 -1.32
C LEU A 94 12.91 -4.21 -0.93
N ASN A 95 13.17 -3.17 -1.71
CA ASN A 95 14.17 -2.15 -1.43
C ASN A 95 13.83 -0.83 -2.14
N GLU A 96 14.60 0.22 -1.87
CA GLU A 96 14.38 1.56 -2.42
C GLU A 96 14.41 1.59 -3.95
N GLU A 97 15.43 0.99 -4.56
CA GLU A 97 15.60 0.95 -6.01
C GLU A 97 14.38 0.30 -6.69
N ASN A 98 13.95 -0.85 -6.17
CA ASN A 98 12.85 -1.62 -6.71
C ASN A 98 11.50 -0.92 -6.48
N LEU A 99 11.29 -0.22 -5.35
CA LEU A 99 10.10 0.60 -5.15
C LEU A 99 10.06 1.77 -6.16
N LEU A 100 11.19 2.45 -6.37
CA LEU A 100 11.29 3.52 -7.36
C LEU A 100 11.02 3.00 -8.78
N HIS A 101 11.45 1.76 -9.08
CA HIS A 101 11.13 1.09 -10.32
C HIS A 101 9.62 0.81 -10.46
N CYS A 102 8.97 0.24 -9.43
CA CYS A 102 7.51 0.06 -9.41
C CYS A 102 6.79 1.38 -9.66
N HIS A 103 7.17 2.44 -8.93
CA HIS A 103 6.61 3.77 -9.12
C HIS A 103 6.82 4.27 -10.55
N LYS A 104 7.98 4.03 -11.15
CA LYS A 104 8.23 4.40 -12.56
C LYS A 104 7.26 3.70 -13.52
N ILE A 105 6.95 2.42 -13.30
CA ILE A 105 6.02 1.64 -14.12
C ILE A 105 4.60 2.21 -13.98
N PHE A 106 4.04 2.24 -12.76
CA PHE A 106 2.62 2.59 -12.61
C PHE A 106 2.32 4.09 -12.74
N SER A 107 3.34 4.96 -12.65
CA SER A 107 3.16 6.41 -12.85
C SER A 107 3.24 6.85 -14.32
N GLU A 108 3.33 5.91 -15.26
CA GLU A 108 3.36 6.18 -16.71
C GLU A 108 2.22 7.14 -17.13
N THR A 109 1.00 6.82 -16.75
CA THR A 109 -0.23 7.56 -17.09
C THR A 109 -0.56 8.70 -16.12
N LEU A 110 0.16 8.78 -15.00
CA LEU A 110 -0.04 9.77 -13.93
C LEU A 110 0.91 10.97 -14.09
N LEU A 111 2.14 10.72 -14.51
CA LEU A 111 3.23 11.68 -14.45
C LEU A 111 4.00 11.78 -15.77
N ILE A 112 4.55 12.97 -16.02
CA ILE A 112 5.54 13.16 -17.07
C ILE A 112 6.82 12.35 -16.78
N LYS A 113 7.49 11.87 -17.83
CA LYS A 113 8.66 10.98 -17.75
C LYS A 113 9.73 11.40 -16.72
N ARG A 114 10.01 12.70 -16.60
CA ARG A 114 11.04 13.22 -15.68
C ARG A 114 10.72 13.06 -14.18
N LYS A 115 9.45 12.84 -13.81
CA LYS A 115 8.97 12.69 -12.43
C LYS A 115 8.69 11.23 -12.02
N ARG A 116 8.68 10.31 -12.98
CA ARG A 116 8.41 8.88 -12.75
C ARG A 116 9.59 8.23 -12.02
N GLY A 117 9.31 7.44 -10.98
CA GLY A 117 10.35 6.74 -10.20
C GLY A 117 11.29 7.66 -9.45
N LYS A 118 10.86 8.88 -9.08
CA LYS A 118 11.69 9.85 -8.35
C LYS A 118 10.90 10.48 -7.22
N TYR A 119 11.61 10.83 -6.15
CA TYR A 119 11.05 11.67 -5.11
C TYR A 119 10.70 13.05 -5.64
N ARG A 120 9.63 13.62 -5.09
CA ARG A 120 9.13 14.93 -5.48
C ARG A 120 10.12 16.02 -5.08
N THR A 121 10.11 17.09 -5.86
CA THR A 121 10.84 18.33 -5.56
C THR A 121 9.88 19.50 -5.28
N GLU A 122 8.59 19.18 -5.23
CA GLU A 122 7.49 20.11 -5.04
C GLU A 122 6.79 19.87 -3.71
N GLN A 123 6.21 20.94 -3.17
CA GLN A 123 5.26 20.81 -2.06
C GLN A 123 4.02 20.04 -2.51
N VAL A 124 3.56 19.12 -1.67
CA VAL A 124 2.31 18.38 -1.86
C VAL A 124 1.51 18.39 -0.57
N GLY A 125 0.19 18.43 -0.72
CA GLY A 125 -0.77 18.21 0.35
C GLY A 125 -1.69 17.07 -0.03
N VAL A 126 -2.17 16.32 0.95
CA VAL A 126 -3.24 15.34 0.78
C VAL A 126 -4.55 16.10 0.90
N PHE A 127 -5.40 15.98 -0.12
CA PHE A 127 -6.70 16.66 -0.16
C PHE A 127 -7.81 15.66 0.16
N GLY A 128 -8.68 16.04 1.08
CA GLY A 128 -9.93 15.35 1.38
C GLY A 128 -11.13 16.08 0.77
N LYS A 129 -12.35 15.61 1.11
CA LYS A 129 -13.60 16.19 0.61
C LYS A 129 -13.79 17.68 0.96
N SER A 130 -13.19 18.14 2.05
CA SER A 130 -13.31 19.51 2.59
C SER A 130 -12.11 20.41 2.28
N GLY A 131 -11.15 19.97 1.46
CA GLY A 131 -9.94 20.73 1.12
C GLY A 131 -8.66 20.05 1.61
N LEU A 132 -7.64 20.83 1.97
CA LEU A 132 -6.36 20.31 2.46
C LEU A 132 -6.60 19.53 3.76
N ALA A 133 -6.37 18.22 3.72
CA ALA A 133 -6.54 17.33 4.86
C ALA A 133 -5.23 17.15 5.64
N TYR A 134 -4.09 17.15 4.94
CA TYR A 134 -2.77 16.95 5.55
C TYR A 134 -1.66 17.58 4.71
N LEU A 135 -0.73 18.29 5.37
CA LEU A 135 0.47 18.83 4.75
C LEU A 135 1.66 17.88 4.93
N ALA A 136 2.16 17.33 3.83
CA ALA A 136 3.33 16.44 3.83
C ALA A 136 4.63 17.21 4.10
N VAL A 137 5.67 16.47 4.47
CA VAL A 137 7.02 17.02 4.72
C VAL A 137 7.52 17.84 3.53
N GLU A 138 8.34 18.85 3.76
CA GLU A 138 8.91 19.68 2.70
C GLU A 138 9.81 18.84 1.77
N PRO A 139 9.82 19.12 0.45
CA PRO A 139 10.53 18.31 -0.55
C PRO A 139 12.02 18.12 -0.26
N GLU A 140 12.69 19.12 0.31
CA GLU A 140 14.11 19.06 0.70
C GLU A 140 14.43 18.02 1.79
N PHE A 141 13.41 17.56 2.54
CA PHE A 141 13.58 16.53 3.58
C PHE A 141 13.14 15.15 3.11
N VAL A 142 12.42 15.03 1.98
CA VAL A 142 11.87 13.73 1.51
C VAL A 142 12.95 12.67 1.34
N GLU A 143 14.07 13.01 0.70
CA GLU A 143 15.17 12.05 0.49
C GLU A 143 15.76 11.55 1.81
N ARG A 144 15.93 12.45 2.79
CA ARG A 144 16.40 12.08 4.13
C ARG A 144 15.42 11.15 4.83
N GLU A 145 14.13 11.49 4.82
CA GLU A 145 13.10 10.68 5.48
C GLU A 145 12.94 9.31 4.81
N MET A 146 13.04 9.23 3.48
CA MET A 146 12.98 7.96 2.76
C MET A 146 14.23 7.10 2.98
N LYS A 147 15.41 7.70 3.09
CA LYS A 147 16.62 6.97 3.46
C LYS A 147 16.50 6.36 4.86
N LEU A 148 15.99 7.12 5.84
CA LEU A 148 15.72 6.60 7.18
C LEU A 148 14.66 5.50 7.15
N PHE A 149 13.58 5.70 6.39
CA PHE A 149 12.53 4.71 6.19
C PHE A 149 13.08 3.38 5.66
N PHE A 150 13.92 3.40 4.63
CA PHE A 150 14.49 2.18 4.06
C PHE A 150 15.58 1.54 4.92
N GLN A 151 16.32 2.33 5.71
CA GLN A 151 17.21 1.78 6.73
C GLN A 151 16.43 0.95 7.76
N GLU A 152 15.36 1.52 8.31
CA GLU A 152 14.53 0.85 9.30
C GLU A 152 13.73 -0.32 8.70
N LEU A 153 13.27 -0.20 7.44
CA LEU A 153 12.64 -1.30 6.70
C LEU A 153 13.60 -2.48 6.53
N ASN A 154 14.85 -2.23 6.16
CA ASN A 154 15.85 -3.29 6.01
C ASN A 154 16.16 -3.99 7.34
N GLU A 155 16.20 -3.23 8.45
CA GLU A 155 16.32 -3.83 9.79
C GLU A 155 15.16 -4.81 10.08
N LEU A 156 13.93 -4.44 9.72
CA LEU A 156 12.75 -5.28 9.89
C LEU A 156 12.76 -6.51 8.96
N ILE A 157 13.17 -6.35 7.69
CA ILE A 157 13.31 -7.46 6.73
C ILE A 157 14.28 -8.52 7.27
N LEU A 158 15.44 -8.09 7.79
CA LEU A 158 16.49 -8.96 8.31
C LEU A 158 16.17 -9.56 9.69
N SER A 159 15.14 -9.05 10.39
CA SER A 159 14.74 -9.55 11.70
C SER A 159 13.82 -10.77 11.60
N GLU A 160 13.93 -11.68 12.55
CA GLU A 160 12.91 -12.72 12.76
C GLU A 160 11.66 -12.08 13.39
N LEU A 161 10.53 -12.18 12.69
CA LEU A 161 9.26 -11.60 13.12
C LEU A 161 8.21 -12.71 13.22
N THR A 162 7.42 -12.69 14.28
CA THR A 162 6.20 -13.48 14.39
C THR A 162 5.15 -12.99 13.40
N GLU A 163 4.11 -13.80 13.14
CA GLU A 163 2.95 -13.41 12.31
C GLU A 163 2.32 -12.09 12.79
N ILE A 164 2.19 -11.93 14.11
CA ILE A 164 1.64 -10.72 14.75
C ILE A 164 2.50 -9.50 14.42
N GLU A 165 3.82 -9.63 14.58
CA GLU A 165 4.76 -8.54 14.31
C GLU A 165 4.82 -8.21 12.81
N ALA A 166 4.76 -9.21 11.94
CA ALA A 166 4.77 -9.00 10.50
C ALA A 166 3.59 -8.14 10.04
N PHE A 167 2.37 -8.44 10.50
CA PHE A 167 1.18 -7.62 10.22
C PHE A 167 1.25 -6.24 10.87
N TYR A 168 1.71 -6.14 12.12
CA TYR A 168 1.92 -4.85 12.80
C TYR A 168 2.85 -3.92 12.00
N PHE A 169 4.02 -4.44 11.62
CA PHE A 169 5.03 -3.65 10.91
C PHE A 169 4.59 -3.35 9.48
N ALA A 170 3.92 -4.27 8.78
CA ALA A 170 3.35 -4.01 7.45
C ALA A 170 2.44 -2.79 7.45
N SER A 171 1.49 -2.71 8.38
CA SER A 171 0.59 -1.56 8.48
C SER A 171 1.29 -0.29 8.95
N LEU A 172 2.32 -0.40 9.81
CA LEU A 172 3.10 0.77 10.21
C LEU A 172 3.95 1.31 9.06
N ILE A 173 4.50 0.43 8.21
CA ILE A 173 5.21 0.75 6.97
C ILE A 173 4.27 1.51 6.03
N HIS A 174 3.06 1.00 5.80
CA HIS A 174 2.03 1.69 5.02
C HIS A 174 1.81 3.11 5.55
N LEU A 175 1.46 3.22 6.83
CA LEU A 175 1.06 4.48 7.46
C LEU A 175 2.20 5.52 7.42
N ARG A 176 3.42 5.10 7.77
CA ARG A 176 4.61 5.97 7.69
C ARG A 176 4.90 6.41 6.26
N PHE A 177 4.80 5.52 5.28
CA PHE A 177 5.00 5.84 3.88
C PHE A 177 3.98 6.89 3.39
N ALA A 178 2.70 6.68 3.72
CA ALA A 178 1.61 7.59 3.37
C ALA A 178 1.82 9.00 3.96
N HIS A 179 2.36 9.09 5.18
CA HIS A 179 2.69 10.35 5.84
C HIS A 179 3.91 11.06 5.25
N ILE A 180 4.98 10.34 4.87
CA ILE A 180 6.11 10.96 4.16
C ILE A 180 5.65 11.51 2.80
N HIS A 181 4.79 10.76 2.11
CA HIS A 181 4.21 11.14 0.83
C HIS A 181 5.28 11.49 -0.22
N PRO A 182 6.21 10.57 -0.53
CA PRO A 182 7.48 10.90 -1.19
C PRO A 182 7.38 11.24 -2.68
N PHE A 183 6.28 10.87 -3.35
CA PHE A 183 6.11 11.06 -4.78
C PHE A 183 5.19 12.23 -5.10
N ARG A 184 5.28 12.72 -6.34
CA ARG A 184 4.38 13.80 -6.82
C ARG A 184 2.94 13.31 -6.94
N ASP A 185 2.75 12.05 -7.31
CA ASP A 185 1.46 11.36 -7.42
C ASP A 185 1.68 9.85 -7.23
N GLY A 186 0.63 9.08 -6.98
CA GLY A 186 0.69 7.62 -6.83
C GLY A 186 1.13 7.12 -5.45
N ASN A 187 1.17 8.00 -4.44
CA ASN A 187 1.60 7.66 -3.07
C ASN A 187 0.70 6.59 -2.42
N GLY A 188 -0.63 6.66 -2.59
CA GLY A 188 -1.54 5.65 -2.04
C GLY A 188 -1.34 4.27 -2.68
N ARG A 189 -1.17 4.22 -4.01
CA ARG A 189 -0.86 2.97 -4.73
C ARG A 189 0.47 2.37 -4.26
N ALA A 190 1.50 3.20 -4.08
CA ALA A 190 2.79 2.76 -3.53
C ALA A 190 2.69 2.27 -2.07
N ALA A 191 1.90 2.94 -1.23
CA ALA A 191 1.73 2.56 0.18
C ALA A 191 1.09 1.16 0.34
N ARG A 192 0.06 0.88 -0.46
CA ARG A 192 -0.58 -0.45 -0.50
C ARG A 192 0.35 -1.52 -1.08
N LEU A 193 1.10 -1.19 -2.14
CA LEU A 193 2.06 -2.10 -2.74
C LEU A 193 3.18 -2.49 -1.74
N ILE A 194 3.78 -1.51 -1.05
CA ILE A 194 4.88 -1.78 -0.11
C ILE A 194 4.42 -2.54 1.13
N GLU A 195 3.20 -2.28 1.61
CA GLU A 195 2.58 -3.06 2.70
C GLU A 195 2.47 -4.54 2.32
N LYS A 196 1.85 -4.84 1.18
CA LYS A 196 1.66 -6.20 0.72
C LYS A 196 2.99 -6.89 0.42
N TRP A 197 3.93 -6.17 -0.18
CA TRP A 197 5.28 -6.68 -0.47
C TRP A 197 6.01 -7.08 0.81
N PHE A 198 5.98 -6.25 1.85
CA PHE A 198 6.62 -6.56 3.11
C PHE A 198 6.04 -7.81 3.76
N ILE A 199 4.71 -7.97 3.81
CA ILE A 199 4.08 -9.18 4.36
C ILE A 199 4.51 -10.42 3.58
N ALA A 200 4.49 -10.36 2.24
CA ALA A 200 4.89 -11.48 1.40
C ALA A 200 6.37 -11.83 1.55
N GLU A 201 7.23 -10.84 1.79
CA GLU A 201 8.65 -11.08 2.07
C GLU A 201 8.87 -11.73 3.45
N LYS A 202 8.04 -11.40 4.45
CA LYS A 202 8.16 -11.98 5.79
C LYS A 202 7.47 -13.33 5.97
N LEU A 203 6.29 -13.52 5.40
CA LEU A 203 5.43 -14.68 5.65
C LEU A 203 5.29 -15.61 4.43
N GLY A 204 5.87 -15.23 3.29
CA GLY A 204 5.95 -16.04 2.09
C GLY A 204 5.03 -15.58 0.96
N HIS A 205 5.33 -16.08 -0.24
CA HIS A 205 4.74 -15.61 -1.50
C HIS A 205 3.20 -15.72 -1.57
N ASN A 206 2.59 -16.64 -0.82
CA ASN A 206 1.14 -16.77 -0.77
C ASN A 206 0.43 -15.53 -0.21
N PHE A 207 1.11 -14.69 0.58
CA PHE A 207 0.52 -13.47 1.13
C PHE A 207 0.30 -12.37 0.11
N TRP A 208 0.82 -12.48 -1.12
CA TRP A 208 0.37 -11.65 -2.24
C TRP A 208 -1.11 -11.83 -2.57
N ARG A 209 -1.73 -12.93 -2.12
CA ARG A 209 -3.14 -13.28 -2.36
C ARG A 209 -4.13 -12.61 -1.42
N ILE A 210 -3.68 -11.96 -0.34
CA ILE A 210 -4.60 -11.35 0.62
C ILE A 210 -5.35 -10.17 -0.03
N PRO A 211 -6.66 -9.99 0.23
CA PRO A 211 -7.48 -8.98 -0.44
C PRO A 211 -7.43 -7.62 0.28
N SER A 212 -6.25 -7.16 0.69
CA SER A 212 -6.08 -5.93 1.48
C SER A 212 -6.66 -4.68 0.80
N GLU A 213 -6.47 -4.52 -0.51
CA GLU A 213 -6.93 -3.35 -1.26
C GLU A 213 -8.44 -3.38 -1.49
N GLU A 214 -9.03 -4.56 -1.66
CA GLU A 214 -10.49 -4.73 -1.67
C GLU A 214 -11.08 -4.35 -0.31
N TYR A 215 -10.48 -4.83 0.77
CA TYR A 215 -10.90 -4.48 2.13
C TYR A 215 -10.83 -2.97 2.37
N TYR A 216 -9.71 -2.32 2.01
CA TYR A 216 -9.58 -0.86 2.10
C TYR A 216 -10.57 -0.12 1.21
N LYS A 217 -10.88 -0.63 0.01
CA LYS A 217 -11.88 -0.02 -0.86
C LYS A 217 -13.27 -0.10 -0.27
N ASN A 218 -13.65 -1.24 0.30
CA ASN A 218 -14.95 -1.44 0.95
C ASN A 218 -15.09 -0.60 2.23
N HIS A 219 -13.97 -0.25 2.87
CA HIS A 219 -13.91 0.60 4.06
C HIS A 219 -13.25 1.95 3.78
N GLN A 220 -13.38 2.50 2.56
CA GLN A 220 -12.57 3.63 2.10
C GLN A 220 -12.67 4.88 2.97
N THR A 221 -13.85 5.20 3.50
CA THR A 221 -14.04 6.33 4.42
C THR A 221 -13.22 6.11 5.70
N GLU A 222 -13.38 4.96 6.33
CA GLU A 222 -12.66 4.57 7.55
C GLU A 222 -11.15 4.51 7.32
N TYR A 223 -10.71 3.98 6.16
CA TYR A 223 -9.32 3.92 5.76
C TYR A 223 -8.65 5.31 5.75
N TYR A 224 -9.28 6.30 5.12
CA TYR A 224 -8.73 7.67 5.12
C TYR A 224 -8.84 8.36 6.47
N GLU A 225 -9.91 8.12 7.23
CA GLU A 225 -10.06 8.63 8.60
C GLU A 225 -8.94 8.11 9.51
N LYS A 226 -8.60 6.83 9.39
CA LYS A 226 -7.56 6.17 10.19
C LYS A 226 -6.14 6.52 9.77
N ILE A 227 -5.91 6.87 8.49
CA ILE A 227 -4.63 7.45 8.06
C ILE A 227 -4.44 8.83 8.68
N ASN A 228 -5.49 9.64 8.83
CA ASN A 228 -5.36 11.00 9.31
C ASN A 228 -5.05 11.07 10.82
N LEU A 229 -3.77 11.20 11.15
CA LEU A 229 -3.31 11.34 12.54
C LEU A 229 -2.96 12.78 12.94
N GLY A 230 -3.18 13.75 12.07
CA GLY A 230 -2.80 15.14 12.30
C GLY A 230 -2.88 15.97 11.01
N VAL A 231 -2.71 17.28 11.14
CA VAL A 231 -2.87 18.22 10.01
C VAL A 231 -1.60 18.43 9.20
N ASN A 232 -0.42 18.08 9.74
CA ASN A 232 0.86 18.14 9.05
C ASN A 232 1.84 17.09 9.58
N TYR A 233 2.93 16.85 8.83
CA TYR A 233 3.93 15.83 9.12
C TYR A 233 4.52 15.88 10.53
N TYR A 234 4.72 17.08 11.07
CA TYR A 234 5.37 17.30 12.36
C TYR A 234 4.42 17.13 13.56
N GLU A 235 3.11 17.23 13.33
CA GLU A 235 2.06 17.16 14.34
C GLU A 235 1.28 15.83 14.34
N LEU A 236 1.80 14.81 13.64
CA LEU A 236 1.19 13.49 13.60
C LEU A 236 1.16 12.84 15.00
N ASN A 237 -0.05 12.57 15.50
CA ASN A 237 -0.24 11.85 16.76
C ASN A 237 -0.38 10.34 16.52
N TYR A 238 0.75 9.65 16.52
CA TYR A 238 0.81 8.20 16.38
C TYR A 238 0.16 7.43 17.55
N ASP A 239 -0.16 8.05 18.69
CA ASP A 239 -0.90 7.35 19.76
C ASP A 239 -2.32 6.94 19.33
N LYS A 240 -2.79 7.46 18.19
CA LYS A 240 -4.06 7.10 17.55
C LYS A 240 -3.92 6.07 16.41
N CYS A 241 -2.72 5.53 16.15
CA CYS A 241 -2.49 4.72 14.96
C CYS A 241 -3.06 3.31 15.02
N VAL A 242 -3.32 2.75 16.22
CA VAL A 242 -3.72 1.34 16.40
C VAL A 242 -4.95 0.99 15.54
N GLY A 243 -5.93 1.89 15.43
CA GLY A 243 -7.11 1.66 14.59
C GLY A 243 -6.76 1.43 13.11
N PHE A 244 -5.76 2.15 12.56
CA PHE A 244 -5.26 1.91 11.20
C PHE A 244 -4.55 0.56 11.11
N LEU A 245 -3.71 0.23 12.09
CA LEU A 245 -2.92 -1.00 12.09
C LEU A 245 -3.80 -2.26 12.09
N GLU A 246 -4.99 -2.18 12.69
CA GLU A 246 -5.99 -3.26 12.70
C GLU A 246 -6.62 -3.54 11.33
N MET A 247 -6.58 -2.60 10.39
CA MET A 247 -7.30 -2.77 9.12
C MET A 247 -6.74 -3.91 8.27
N LEU A 248 -5.41 -4.06 8.23
CA LEU A 248 -4.75 -5.08 7.42
C LEU A 248 -5.15 -6.51 7.83
N PRO A 249 -5.03 -6.97 9.09
CA PRO A 249 -5.42 -8.33 9.45
C PRO A 249 -6.92 -8.59 9.25
N ASN A 250 -7.78 -7.56 9.29
CA ASN A 250 -9.20 -7.72 9.02
C ASN A 250 -9.50 -8.09 7.54
N CYS A 251 -8.56 -7.95 6.60
CA CYS A 251 -8.76 -8.46 5.24
C CYS A 251 -8.75 -9.99 5.13
N LEU A 252 -8.40 -10.70 6.20
CA LEU A 252 -8.42 -12.16 6.27
C LEU A 252 -9.71 -12.74 6.87
N LYS A 253 -10.65 -11.88 7.30
CA LYS A 253 -11.96 -12.29 7.82
C LYS A 253 -12.94 -12.52 6.69
#